data_AF-A0A513U0S5-F1
#
_entry.id   AF-A0A513U0S5-F1
#
_cell.length_a   1.000
_cell.length_b   1.000
_cell.length_c   1.000
_cell.angle_alpha   90.00
_cell.angle_beta   90.00
_cell.angle_gamma   90.00
#
_symmetry.space_group_name_H-M   'P 1'
#
loop_
_entity.id
_entity.type
_entity.pdbx_description
1 polymer ?
#
loop_
_entity_poly.entity_id
_entity_poly.type
_entity_poly.pdbx_seq_one_letter_code
_entity_poly.pdbx_strand_id
1 'polypeptide(L)'
;MNLFISKGLMTLKNKLNINRLNNFSLLRKFSVAKSFPSKLHSSFVTGFTDAEGCFLVLIRKSPKNKLGWQPLDVQSKSFSNVTDHSLVSGNNSIINHGFITGFTDGEGSFLINVYKDSAYKTGWRIKLFYQIHLHRKDQSVLAQIKNYFNVGKIYNNSTACQYYVSSVEDLQIIIQHFNKYALLTKKQADFELLKQAYALVKNKEHLTIQGLEKIIAIKASMNNGLSEELKANFPKN
;
A
#
# COMPACT_ATOMS: atom_id res chain seq x y z
N MET A 1 -16.43 -6.78 -23.22
CA MET A 1 -15.57 -6.93 -22.02
C MET A 1 -14.40 -7.91 -22.20
N ASN A 2 -14.47 -8.89 -23.10
CA ASN A 2 -13.42 -9.92 -23.26
C ASN A 2 -12.19 -9.54 -24.12
N LEU A 3 -12.21 -8.44 -24.87
CA LEU A 3 -11.09 -8.09 -25.77
C LEU A 3 -9.94 -7.35 -25.06
N PHE A 4 -10.23 -6.61 -23.99
CA PHE A 4 -9.22 -5.82 -23.26
C PHE A 4 -8.34 -6.68 -22.33
N ILE A 5 -8.91 -7.76 -21.78
CA ILE A 5 -8.18 -8.72 -20.92
C ILE A 5 -7.19 -9.53 -21.77
N SER A 6 -7.58 -9.92 -22.98
CA SER A 6 -6.75 -10.70 -23.90
C SER A 6 -5.48 -9.93 -24.33
N LYS A 7 -5.60 -8.62 -24.62
CA LYS A 7 -4.44 -7.82 -25.03
C LYS A 7 -3.48 -7.58 -23.87
N GLY A 8 -3.97 -7.32 -22.65
CA GLY A 8 -3.11 -7.14 -21.46
C GLY A 8 -2.29 -8.38 -21.11
N LEU A 9 -2.87 -9.58 -21.24
CA LEU A 9 -2.19 -10.87 -21.03
C LEU A 9 -1.13 -11.17 -22.11
N MET A 10 -1.36 -10.75 -23.35
CA MET A 10 -0.40 -10.94 -24.46
C MET A 10 0.81 -10.02 -24.32
N THR A 11 0.61 -8.78 -23.86
CA THR A 11 1.69 -7.81 -23.61
C THR A 11 2.58 -8.23 -22.44
N LEU A 12 2.02 -8.90 -21.41
CA LEU A 12 2.80 -9.46 -20.30
C LEU A 12 3.65 -10.68 -20.72
N LYS A 13 3.13 -11.52 -21.63
CA LYS A 13 3.86 -12.69 -22.15
C LYS A 13 5.08 -12.32 -23.00
N ASN A 14 5.03 -11.20 -23.72
CA ASN A 14 6.15 -10.75 -24.56
C ASN A 14 7.23 -9.98 -23.77
N LYS A 15 6.92 -9.45 -22.58
CA LYS A 15 7.86 -8.70 -21.74
C LYS A 15 8.66 -9.58 -20.77
N LEU A 16 8.22 -10.82 -20.58
CA LEU A 16 8.92 -11.86 -19.83
C LEU A 16 9.41 -12.88 -20.84
N ASN A 17 10.72 -13.10 -20.92
CA ASN A 17 11.31 -14.13 -21.78
C ASN A 17 10.95 -15.52 -21.21
N ILE A 18 9.73 -16.00 -21.52
CA ILE A 18 9.16 -17.25 -21.00
C ILE A 18 9.81 -18.41 -21.75
N ASN A 19 11.01 -18.79 -21.31
CA ASN A 19 11.58 -20.12 -21.55
C ASN A 19 12.25 -20.72 -20.31
N ARG A 20 12.12 -20.09 -19.12
CA ARG A 20 12.79 -20.55 -17.89
C ARG A 20 11.97 -20.49 -16.60
N LEU A 21 10.68 -20.81 -16.66
CA LEU A 21 9.90 -21.08 -15.45
C LEU A 21 8.99 -22.29 -15.64
N ASN A 22 9.53 -23.49 -15.40
CA ASN A 22 8.75 -24.74 -15.26
C ASN A 22 7.96 -24.82 -13.94
N ASN A 23 7.71 -23.70 -13.25
CA ASN A 23 6.85 -23.64 -12.07
C ASN A 23 5.54 -22.88 -12.36
N PHE A 24 4.80 -23.39 -13.34
CA PHE A 24 3.45 -22.94 -13.69
C PHE A 24 2.39 -23.16 -12.57
N SER A 25 2.79 -23.70 -11.41
CA SER A 25 1.95 -23.89 -10.22
C SER A 25 1.93 -22.66 -9.29
N LEU A 26 2.93 -21.77 -9.34
CA LEU A 26 3.05 -20.60 -8.45
C LEU A 26 2.27 -19.38 -8.96
N LEU A 27 2.25 -19.15 -10.27
CA LEU A 27 1.52 -18.03 -10.88
C LEU A 27 0.01 -18.26 -10.96
N ARG A 28 -0.45 -19.52 -10.83
CA ARG A 28 -1.88 -19.88 -10.94
C ARG A 28 -2.70 -19.57 -9.67
N LYS A 29 -2.06 -19.14 -8.57
CA LYS A 29 -2.75 -18.74 -7.32
C LYS A 29 -3.06 -17.24 -7.21
N PHE A 30 -2.67 -16.41 -8.18
CA PHE A 30 -3.07 -15.00 -8.26
C PHE A 30 -4.45 -14.79 -8.90
N SER A 31 -5.32 -15.80 -8.86
CA SER A 31 -6.75 -15.65 -9.09
C SER A 31 -7.48 -15.83 -7.76
N VAL A 32 -7.20 -14.96 -6.80
CA VAL A 32 -8.19 -14.67 -5.76
C VAL A 32 -9.00 -13.50 -6.28
N ALA A 33 -9.99 -13.80 -7.12
CA ALA A 33 -11.11 -12.90 -7.31
C ALA A 33 -11.88 -12.86 -5.98
N LYS A 34 -11.35 -12.16 -4.97
CA LYS A 34 -12.17 -11.68 -3.88
C LYS A 34 -13.18 -10.75 -4.54
N SER A 35 -14.46 -11.12 -4.47
CA SER A 35 -15.55 -10.28 -4.96
C SER A 35 -15.37 -8.89 -4.33
N PHE A 36 -15.25 -7.86 -5.18
CA PHE A 36 -15.31 -6.48 -4.69
C PHE A 36 -16.58 -6.35 -3.84
N PRO A 37 -16.51 -5.70 -2.67
CA PRO A 37 -17.70 -5.50 -1.85
C PRO A 37 -18.76 -4.78 -2.70
N SER A 38 -20.01 -5.25 -2.64
CA SER A 38 -21.12 -4.70 -3.41
C SER A 38 -21.39 -3.22 -3.13
N LYS A 39 -20.87 -2.71 -2.00
CA LYS A 39 -20.90 -1.31 -1.61
C LYS A 39 -19.59 -0.93 -0.92
N LEU A 40 -18.99 0.18 -1.36
CA LEU A 40 -17.79 0.73 -0.74
C LEU A 40 -18.17 1.41 0.58
N HIS A 41 -17.46 1.10 1.66
CA HIS A 41 -17.73 1.69 2.97
C HIS A 41 -17.33 3.17 2.99
N SER A 42 -18.16 4.05 3.56
CA SER A 42 -17.92 5.49 3.54
C SER A 42 -16.58 5.86 4.17
N SER A 43 -16.19 5.22 5.28
CA SER A 43 -14.91 5.54 5.92
C SER A 43 -13.69 5.13 5.09
N PHE A 44 -13.81 4.11 4.21
CA PHE A 44 -12.75 3.81 3.24
C PHE A 44 -12.59 4.97 2.26
N VAL A 45 -13.69 5.46 1.70
CA VAL A 45 -13.65 6.60 0.77
C VAL A 45 -13.02 7.81 1.43
N THR A 46 -13.42 8.11 2.68
CA THR A 46 -12.83 9.21 3.45
C THR A 46 -11.32 9.06 3.61
N GLY A 47 -10.84 7.89 4.05
CA GLY A 47 -9.40 7.66 4.22
C GLY A 47 -8.62 7.74 2.91
N PHE A 48 -9.16 7.17 1.84
CA PHE A 48 -8.53 7.20 0.52
C PHE A 48 -8.49 8.63 -0.05
N THR A 49 -9.57 9.40 0.08
CA THR A 49 -9.63 10.80 -0.36
C THR A 49 -8.75 11.71 0.51
N ASP A 50 -8.59 11.45 1.80
CA ASP A 50 -7.66 12.22 2.64
C ASP A 50 -6.20 12.00 2.21
N ALA A 51 -5.89 10.78 1.74
CA ALA A 51 -4.58 10.41 1.23
C ALA A 51 -4.29 10.93 -0.19
N GLU A 52 -5.19 10.69 -1.15
CA GLU A 52 -4.96 10.93 -2.60
C GLU A 52 -5.83 12.04 -3.19
N GLY A 53 -6.71 12.63 -2.38
CA GLY A 53 -7.69 13.60 -2.86
C GLY A 53 -7.00 14.86 -3.39
N CYS A 54 -7.31 15.18 -4.65
CA CYS A 54 -6.97 16.46 -5.24
C CYS A 54 -8.25 17.25 -5.51
N PHE A 55 -8.38 18.42 -4.89
CA PHE A 55 -9.49 19.33 -5.17
C PHE A 55 -9.10 20.28 -6.30
N LEU A 56 -9.68 20.08 -7.49
CA LEU A 56 -9.50 20.97 -8.62
C LEU A 56 -10.50 22.13 -8.54
N VAL A 57 -9.99 23.35 -8.37
CA VAL A 57 -10.78 24.57 -8.51
C VAL A 57 -10.54 25.16 -9.90
N LEU A 58 -11.55 25.08 -10.77
CA LEU A 58 -11.50 25.70 -12.09
C LEU A 58 -12.00 27.14 -12.01
N ILE A 59 -11.19 28.08 -12.47
CA ILE A 59 -11.55 29.49 -12.61
C ILE A 59 -11.49 29.92 -14.07
N ARG A 60 -12.40 30.80 -14.49
CA ARG A 60 -12.40 31.43 -15.82
C ARG A 60 -12.34 32.94 -15.70
N LYS A 61 -11.78 33.61 -16.71
CA LYS A 61 -11.87 35.08 -16.81
C LYS A 61 -13.33 35.50 -16.90
N SER A 62 -13.70 36.46 -16.08
CA SER A 62 -15.02 37.09 -16.08
C SER A 62 -14.84 38.60 -16.09
N PRO A 63 -14.86 39.23 -17.27
CA PRO A 63 -14.75 40.69 -17.39
C PRO A 63 -15.87 41.44 -16.66
N LYS A 64 -16.98 40.75 -16.34
CA LYS A 64 -18.14 41.31 -15.64
C LYS A 64 -17.99 41.31 -14.12
N ASN A 65 -17.04 40.55 -13.56
CA ASN A 65 -16.76 40.55 -12.12
C ASN A 65 -15.67 41.60 -11.81
N LYS A 66 -15.78 42.30 -10.67
CA LYS A 66 -14.76 43.26 -10.21
C LYS A 66 -13.36 42.64 -10.09
N LEU A 67 -13.28 41.35 -9.80
CA LEU A 67 -12.02 40.61 -9.69
C LEU A 67 -11.48 40.08 -11.02
N GLY A 68 -12.23 40.20 -12.14
CA GLY A 68 -11.81 39.72 -13.46
C GLY A 68 -11.81 38.19 -13.64
N TRP A 69 -12.12 37.43 -12.59
CA TRP A 69 -12.17 35.96 -12.57
C TRP A 69 -13.41 35.48 -11.82
N GLN A 70 -13.94 34.32 -12.19
CA GLN A 70 -15.02 33.65 -11.46
C GLN A 70 -14.82 32.13 -11.50
N PRO A 71 -15.26 31.39 -10.47
CA PRO A 71 -15.33 29.93 -10.52
C PRO A 71 -16.10 29.48 -11.77
N LEU A 72 -15.62 28.42 -12.40
CA LEU A 72 -16.39 27.76 -13.44
C LEU A 72 -17.53 27.02 -12.73
N ASP A 73 -18.78 27.40 -12.98
CA ASP A 73 -19.93 26.62 -12.56
C ASP A 73 -19.85 25.26 -13.27
N VAL A 74 -19.25 24.28 -12.60
CA VAL A 74 -19.53 22.88 -12.89
C VAL A 74 -20.98 22.73 -12.47
N GLN A 75 -21.90 22.48 -13.41
CA GLN A 75 -23.28 22.17 -13.08
C GLN A 75 -23.29 21.04 -12.06
N SER A 76 -23.36 21.39 -10.78
CA SER A 76 -23.63 20.44 -9.74
C SER A 76 -25.06 20.01 -10.03
N LYS A 77 -25.23 18.76 -10.46
CA LYS A 77 -26.50 18.10 -10.18
C LYS A 77 -26.68 18.28 -8.68
N SER A 78 -27.69 19.05 -8.31
CA SER A 78 -28.06 19.33 -6.93
C SER A 78 -28.10 18.00 -6.18
N PHE A 79 -27.06 17.69 -5.43
CA PHE A 79 -27.17 16.67 -4.40
C PHE A 79 -28.09 17.29 -3.37
N SER A 80 -29.31 16.76 -3.27
CA SER A 80 -30.22 17.04 -2.17
C SER A 80 -29.41 16.95 -0.87
N ASN A 81 -29.47 17.99 -0.05
CA ASN A 81 -28.84 18.05 1.26
C ASN A 81 -29.32 16.84 2.09
N VAL A 82 -28.56 15.75 2.06
CA VAL A 82 -28.70 14.69 3.06
C VAL A 82 -27.96 15.21 4.28
N THR A 83 -28.63 16.05 5.06
CA THR A 83 -28.22 16.38 6.42
C THR A 83 -28.50 15.16 7.28
N ASP A 84 -27.64 14.14 7.19
CA ASP A 84 -27.58 13.15 8.24
C ASP A 84 -26.69 13.73 9.35
N HIS A 85 -27.28 14.65 10.13
CA HIS A 85 -26.71 15.16 11.37
C HIS A 85 -26.89 14.11 12.48
N SER A 86 -26.34 12.91 12.30
CA SER A 86 -25.94 12.11 13.45
C SER A 86 -24.51 12.51 13.82
N LEU A 87 -24.39 13.63 14.53
CA LEU A 87 -23.20 13.91 15.33
C LEU A 87 -23.04 12.74 16.30
N VAL A 88 -22.10 11.84 16.00
CA VAL A 88 -21.73 10.77 16.93
C VAL A 88 -21.01 11.43 18.10
N SER A 89 -21.80 11.83 19.10
CA SER A 89 -21.36 12.21 20.42
C SER A 89 -20.84 10.96 21.13
N GLY A 90 -19.53 10.91 21.32
CA GLY A 90 -18.80 9.90 22.08
C GLY A 90 -17.31 10.10 21.78
N ASN A 91 -16.43 9.76 22.72
CA ASN A 91 -14.98 9.78 22.52
C ASN A 91 -14.53 8.74 21.46
N ASN A 92 -14.99 8.90 20.22
CA ASN A 92 -14.72 8.02 19.09
C ASN A 92 -13.51 8.59 18.34
N SER A 93 -12.40 7.86 18.35
CA SER A 93 -11.31 8.12 17.43
C SER A 93 -11.86 8.17 15.99
N ILE A 94 -11.67 9.29 15.31
CA ILE A 94 -12.10 9.52 13.91
C ILE A 94 -11.55 8.42 12.99
N ILE A 95 -10.38 7.89 13.34
CA ILE A 95 -9.74 6.78 12.67
C ILE A 95 -10.39 5.45 13.03
N ASN A 96 -11.00 4.81 12.04
CA ASN A 96 -11.52 3.45 12.11
C ASN A 96 -10.86 2.55 11.07
N HIS A 97 -11.22 1.26 11.06
CA HIS A 97 -10.59 0.28 10.17
C HIS A 97 -10.74 0.61 8.68
N GLY A 98 -11.88 1.16 8.26
CA GLY A 98 -12.11 1.56 6.87
C GLY A 98 -11.26 2.77 6.50
N PHE A 99 -11.20 3.79 7.37
CA PHE A 99 -10.33 4.95 7.19
C PHE A 99 -8.87 4.51 7.01
N ILE A 100 -8.36 3.69 7.92
CA ILE A 100 -7.00 3.16 7.85
C ILE A 100 -6.77 2.43 6.52
N THR A 101 -7.69 1.57 6.12
CA THR A 101 -7.54 0.78 4.88
C THR A 101 -7.51 1.68 3.65
N GLY A 102 -8.40 2.68 3.58
CA GLY A 102 -8.42 3.66 2.49
C GLY A 102 -7.16 4.54 2.48
N PHE A 103 -6.75 5.04 3.64
CA PHE A 103 -5.56 5.88 3.76
C PHE A 103 -4.29 5.11 3.38
N THR A 104 -4.18 3.85 3.79
CA THR A 104 -3.11 2.95 3.38
C THR A 104 -3.11 2.71 1.87
N ASP A 105 -4.28 2.57 1.24
CA ASP A 105 -4.39 2.38 -0.22
C ASP A 105 -3.85 3.57 -1.02
N GLY A 106 -3.91 4.78 -0.47
CA GLY A 106 -3.17 5.94 -0.99
C GLY A 106 -1.71 5.91 -0.56
N GLU A 107 -1.44 6.28 0.70
CA GLU A 107 -0.11 6.68 1.20
C GLU A 107 0.74 5.55 1.81
N GLY A 108 0.16 4.36 2.00
CA GLY A 108 0.86 3.25 2.64
C GLY A 108 1.87 2.55 1.73
N SER A 109 2.86 1.89 2.32
CA SER A 109 3.85 1.11 1.59
C SER A 109 4.25 -0.16 2.34
N PHE A 110 4.35 -1.26 1.61
CA PHE A 110 4.86 -2.55 2.10
C PHE A 110 6.21 -2.82 1.45
N LEU A 111 7.24 -3.10 2.25
CA LEU A 111 8.61 -3.20 1.75
C LEU A 111 9.31 -4.44 2.29
N ILE A 112 10.11 -5.06 1.42
CA ILE A 112 11.11 -6.07 1.77
C ILE A 112 12.48 -5.45 1.48
N ASN A 113 13.25 -5.18 2.53
CA ASN A 113 14.60 -4.67 2.41
C ASN A 113 15.62 -5.77 2.72
N VAL A 114 16.65 -5.83 1.89
CA VAL A 114 17.72 -6.83 1.93
C VAL A 114 19.04 -6.06 1.95
N TYR A 115 19.82 -6.23 3.00
CA TYR A 115 21.08 -5.51 3.21
C TYR A 115 22.22 -6.49 3.42
N LYS A 116 23.42 -6.16 2.95
CA LYS A 116 24.61 -6.88 3.36
C LYS A 116 24.85 -6.67 4.85
N ASP A 117 25.11 -7.77 5.55
CA ASP A 117 25.42 -7.75 6.98
C ASP A 117 26.27 -8.98 7.29
N SER A 118 27.58 -8.76 7.49
CA SER A 118 28.56 -9.82 7.74
C SER A 118 28.35 -10.53 9.08
N ALA A 119 27.55 -9.96 9.99
CA ALA A 119 27.17 -10.61 11.23
C ALA A 119 26.21 -11.79 11.01
N TYR A 120 25.56 -11.87 9.84
CA TYR A 120 24.61 -12.93 9.52
C TYR A 120 25.32 -14.07 8.76
N LYS A 121 24.94 -15.33 9.06
CA LYS A 121 25.51 -16.53 8.41
C LYS A 121 25.36 -16.52 6.89
N THR A 122 24.28 -15.92 6.39
CA THR A 122 24.02 -15.78 4.96
C THR A 122 24.79 -14.63 4.33
N GLY A 123 25.39 -13.73 5.12
CA GLY A 123 25.95 -12.44 4.69
C GLY A 123 24.91 -11.36 4.43
N TRP A 124 23.62 -11.66 4.67
CA TRP A 124 22.51 -10.77 4.35
C TRP A 124 21.47 -10.70 5.47
N ARG A 125 20.98 -9.49 5.73
CA ARG A 125 19.91 -9.20 6.67
C ARG A 125 18.64 -8.83 5.94
N ILE A 126 17.53 -9.46 6.33
CA ILE A 126 16.18 -9.12 5.87
C ILE A 126 15.49 -8.22 6.89
N LYS A 127 14.83 -7.16 6.42
CA LYS A 127 13.87 -6.38 7.20
C LYS A 127 12.59 -6.18 6.39
N LEU A 128 11.47 -6.44 7.04
CA LEU A 128 10.14 -6.24 6.49
C LEU A 128 9.56 -4.94 7.08
N PHE A 129 8.86 -4.16 6.27
CA PHE A 129 8.24 -2.92 6.72
C PHE A 129 6.82 -2.77 6.21
N TYR A 130 5.96 -2.25 7.07
CA TYR A 130 4.82 -1.44 6.69
C TYR A 130 5.13 0.00 7.08
N GLN A 131 4.88 0.96 6.19
CA GLN A 131 5.16 2.37 6.48
C GLN A 131 4.19 3.33 5.79
N ILE A 132 4.10 4.53 6.34
CA ILE A 132 3.43 5.68 5.75
C ILE A 132 4.39 6.87 5.89
N HIS A 133 4.66 7.58 4.80
CA HIS A 133 5.58 8.72 4.77
C HIS A 133 4.81 9.95 4.30
N LEU A 134 4.72 10.97 5.16
CA LEU A 134 3.99 12.21 4.88
C LEU A 134 4.90 13.42 5.11
N HIS A 135 4.44 14.58 4.65
CA HIS A 135 5.06 15.85 5.04
C HIS A 135 4.89 16.08 6.55
N ARG A 136 5.86 16.76 7.19
CA ARG A 136 5.88 16.94 8.66
C ARG A 136 4.63 17.60 9.23
N LYS A 137 3.96 18.44 8.44
CA LYS A 137 2.70 19.11 8.81
C LYS A 137 1.57 18.11 9.15
N ASP A 138 1.64 16.90 8.59
CA ASP A 138 0.62 15.85 8.72
C ASP A 138 1.01 14.79 9.77
N GLN A 139 2.02 15.07 10.61
CA GLN A 139 2.47 14.15 11.66
C GLN A 139 1.35 13.74 12.64
N SER A 140 0.37 14.61 12.87
CA SER A 140 -0.78 14.32 13.73
C SER A 140 -1.62 13.14 13.21
N VAL A 141 -1.72 12.97 11.88
CA VAL A 141 -2.39 11.81 11.26
C VAL A 141 -1.62 10.53 11.59
N LEU A 142 -0.30 10.56 11.44
CA LEU A 142 0.56 9.41 11.78
C LEU A 142 0.47 9.03 13.27
N ALA A 143 0.37 10.02 14.17
CA ALA A 143 0.18 9.77 15.60
C ALA A 143 -1.15 9.05 15.87
N GLN A 144 -2.24 9.46 15.22
CA GLN A 144 -3.53 8.78 15.34
C GLN A 144 -3.50 7.36 14.75
N ILE A 145 -2.83 7.15 13.61
CA ILE A 145 -2.66 5.82 13.01
C ILE A 145 -1.85 4.91 13.93
N LYS A 146 -0.76 5.42 14.51
CA LYS A 146 0.03 4.69 15.51
C LYS A 146 -0.82 4.30 16.71
N ASN A 147 -1.65 5.22 17.22
CA ASN A 147 -2.54 4.94 18.35
C ASN A 147 -3.61 3.88 17.99
N TYR A 148 -4.15 3.91 16.77
CA TYR A 148 -5.10 2.91 16.28
C TYR A 148 -4.49 1.49 16.28
N PHE A 149 -3.27 1.34 15.75
CA PHE A 149 -2.59 0.05 15.73
C PHE A 149 -1.96 -0.33 17.07
N ASN A 150 -1.71 0.67 17.93
CA ASN A 150 -0.97 0.58 19.18
C ASN A 150 0.44 -0.05 19.04
N VAL A 151 1.02 0.02 17.84
CA VAL A 151 2.35 -0.49 17.52
C VAL A 151 3.08 0.39 16.50
N GLY A 152 4.38 0.15 16.33
CA GLY A 152 5.22 0.90 15.42
C GLY A 152 5.82 2.17 16.02
N LYS A 153 6.60 2.86 15.20
CA LYS A 153 7.37 4.04 15.58
C LYS A 153 7.10 5.17 14.60
N ILE A 154 7.26 6.40 15.08
CA ILE A 154 7.26 7.60 14.25
C ILE A 154 8.67 8.17 14.27
N TYR A 155 9.19 8.41 13.08
CA TYR A 155 10.45 9.12 12.85
C TYR A 155 10.14 10.43 12.14
N ASN A 156 10.81 11.51 12.55
CA ASN A 156 10.65 12.81 11.94
C ASN A 156 12.02 13.33 11.49
N ASN A 157 12.05 14.03 10.37
CA ASN A 157 13.16 14.88 9.96
C ASN A 157 12.65 16.34 9.84
N SER A 158 13.42 17.22 9.21
CA SER A 158 13.06 18.65 9.09
C SER A 158 11.76 18.88 8.31
N THR A 159 11.51 18.11 7.25
CA THR A 159 10.42 18.34 6.28
C THR A 159 9.39 17.23 6.23
N ALA A 160 9.70 16.05 6.76
CA ALA A 160 8.88 14.86 6.62
C ALA A 160 8.77 14.06 7.92
N CYS A 161 7.75 13.22 7.97
CA CYS A 161 7.47 12.31 9.07
C CYS A 161 7.09 10.94 8.51
N GLN A 162 7.51 9.89 9.20
CA GLN A 162 7.33 8.51 8.78
C GLN A 162 6.82 7.67 9.95
N TYR A 163 5.67 7.06 9.78
CA TYR A 163 5.20 5.96 10.62
C TYR A 163 5.71 4.66 10.00
N TYR A 164 6.31 3.79 10.79
CA TYR A 164 6.73 2.48 10.32
C TYR A 164 6.60 1.39 11.38
N VAL A 165 6.38 0.17 10.90
CA VAL A 165 6.29 -1.06 11.68
C VAL A 165 7.24 -2.08 11.06
N SER A 166 8.13 -2.66 11.87
CA SER A 166 9.19 -3.55 11.34
C SER A 166 9.56 -4.74 12.22
N SER A 167 9.13 -4.80 13.49
CA SER A 167 9.33 -6.00 14.32
C SER A 167 8.39 -7.10 13.84
N VAL A 168 8.78 -8.37 14.07
CA VAL A 168 7.98 -9.53 13.64
C VAL A 168 6.66 -9.59 14.41
N GLU A 169 6.70 -9.18 15.67
CA GLU A 169 5.55 -9.12 16.58
C GLU A 169 4.56 -8.05 16.13
N ASP A 170 5.02 -6.82 15.90
CA ASP A 170 4.14 -5.72 15.50
C ASP A 170 3.58 -5.91 14.09
N LEU A 171 4.39 -6.45 13.15
CA LEU A 171 3.92 -6.76 11.80
C LEU A 171 2.78 -7.79 11.78
N GLN A 172 2.68 -8.64 12.81
CA GLN A 172 1.57 -9.56 12.94
C GLN A 172 0.23 -8.81 13.02
N ILE A 173 0.18 -7.70 13.75
CA ILE A 173 -1.02 -6.88 13.93
C ILE A 173 -1.42 -6.22 12.60
N ILE A 174 -0.43 -5.72 11.85
CA ILE A 174 -0.64 -5.15 10.51
C ILE A 174 -1.21 -6.21 9.56
N ILE A 175 -0.66 -7.42 9.56
CA ILE A 175 -1.13 -8.53 8.72
C ILE A 175 -2.55 -8.95 9.11
N GLN A 176 -2.86 -9.02 10.40
CA GLN A 176 -4.21 -9.34 10.87
C GLN A 176 -5.23 -8.29 10.41
N HIS A 177 -4.89 -7.01 10.48
CA HIS A 177 -5.75 -5.93 10.00
C HIS A 177 -6.06 -6.08 8.51
N PHE A 178 -5.05 -6.18 7.65
CA PHE A 178 -5.27 -6.23 6.18
C PHE A 178 -5.78 -7.58 5.66
N ASN A 179 -5.67 -8.66 6.46
CA ASN A 179 -6.40 -9.90 6.17
C ASN A 179 -7.92 -9.72 6.36
N LYS A 180 -8.32 -8.97 7.40
CA LYS A 180 -9.73 -8.70 7.73
C LYS A 180 -10.32 -7.60 6.85
N TYR A 181 -9.55 -6.54 6.60
CA TYR A 181 -9.93 -5.38 5.81
C TYR A 181 -9.00 -5.28 4.60
N ALA A 182 -9.38 -5.95 3.51
CA ALA A 182 -8.56 -6.02 2.32
C ALA A 182 -8.40 -4.66 1.64
N LEU A 183 -7.19 -4.41 1.12
CA LEU A 183 -6.92 -3.27 0.25
C LEU A 183 -7.59 -3.48 -1.11
N LEU A 184 -7.96 -2.39 -1.75
CA LEU A 184 -8.71 -2.39 -3.00
C LEU A 184 -7.83 -2.03 -4.21
N THR A 185 -6.69 -1.38 -4.01
CA THR A 185 -5.78 -1.02 -5.10
C THR A 185 -4.78 -2.14 -5.42
N LYS A 186 -3.87 -1.89 -6.37
CA LYS A 186 -2.74 -2.78 -6.67
C LYS A 186 -1.85 -3.05 -5.45
N LYS A 187 -1.94 -2.23 -4.40
CA LYS A 187 -1.21 -2.39 -3.13
C LYS A 187 -1.59 -3.67 -2.38
N GLN A 188 -2.77 -4.25 -2.66
CA GLN A 188 -3.12 -5.59 -2.17
C GLN A 188 -2.10 -6.65 -2.62
N ALA A 189 -1.57 -6.55 -3.84
CA ALA A 189 -0.56 -7.50 -4.32
C ALA A 189 0.76 -7.36 -3.53
N ASP A 190 1.20 -6.14 -3.25
CA ASP A 190 2.39 -5.89 -2.42
C ASP A 190 2.19 -6.41 -0.98
N PHE A 191 0.99 -6.24 -0.42
CA PHE A 191 0.64 -6.79 0.88
C PHE A 191 0.73 -8.33 0.91
N GLU A 192 0.17 -9.02 -0.09
CA GLU A 192 0.24 -10.48 -0.16
C GLU A 192 1.68 -10.99 -0.35
N LEU A 193 2.53 -10.25 -1.08
CA LEU A 193 3.96 -10.56 -1.19
C LEU A 193 4.68 -10.36 0.15
N LEU A 194 4.42 -9.24 0.84
CA LEU A 194 4.98 -9.00 2.18
C LEU A 194 4.57 -10.10 3.16
N LYS A 195 3.30 -10.52 3.14
CA LYS A 195 2.76 -11.58 4.01
C LYS A 195 3.44 -12.94 3.77
N GLN A 196 3.77 -13.26 2.52
CA GLN A 196 4.56 -14.47 2.20
C GLN A 196 5.97 -14.38 2.77
N ALA A 197 6.65 -13.24 2.58
CA ALA A 197 7.98 -13.02 3.16
C ALA A 197 7.94 -13.04 4.70
N TYR A 198 6.88 -12.50 5.31
CA TYR A 198 6.66 -12.52 6.74
C TYR A 198 6.59 -13.95 7.30
N ALA A 199 5.91 -14.88 6.62
CA ALA A 199 5.86 -16.27 7.06
C ALA A 199 7.27 -16.90 7.14
N LEU A 200 8.10 -16.68 6.11
CA LEU A 200 9.50 -17.14 6.08
C LEU A 200 10.35 -16.49 7.19
N VAL A 201 10.10 -15.22 7.49
CA VAL A 201 10.81 -14.51 8.56
C VAL A 201 10.39 -15.03 9.94
N LYS A 202 9.08 -15.17 10.17
CA LYS A 202 8.50 -15.68 11.42
C LYS A 202 8.98 -17.09 11.76
N ASN A 203 9.09 -17.95 10.75
CA ASN A 203 9.60 -19.31 10.90
C ASN A 203 11.13 -19.40 10.95
N LYS A 204 11.85 -18.26 10.92
CA LYS A 204 13.32 -18.17 10.87
C LYS A 204 13.97 -18.85 9.64
N GLU A 205 13.19 -19.16 8.59
CA GLU A 205 13.71 -19.79 7.36
C GLU A 205 14.70 -18.88 6.62
N HIS A 206 14.50 -17.56 6.71
CA HIS A 206 15.39 -16.53 6.16
C HIS A 206 16.85 -16.59 6.65
N LEU A 207 17.13 -17.34 7.72
CA LEU A 207 18.50 -17.55 8.23
C LEU A 207 19.30 -18.58 7.41
N THR A 208 18.66 -19.22 6.43
CA THR A 208 19.29 -20.15 5.48
C THR A 208 19.41 -19.50 4.10
N ILE A 209 20.38 -19.95 3.29
CA ILE A 209 20.53 -19.46 1.91
C ILE A 209 19.26 -19.74 1.08
N GLN A 210 18.67 -20.92 1.22
CA GLN A 210 17.42 -21.28 0.51
C GLN A 210 16.25 -20.37 0.90
N GLY A 211 16.08 -20.08 2.20
CA GLY A 211 15.05 -19.16 2.67
C GLY A 211 15.29 -17.72 2.22
N LEU A 212 16.54 -17.28 2.19
CA LEU A 212 16.94 -15.98 1.64
C LEU A 212 16.59 -15.87 0.16
N GLU A 213 16.95 -16.87 -0.65
CA GLU A 213 16.63 -16.92 -2.09
C GLU A 213 15.11 -16.86 -2.35
N LYS A 214 14.30 -17.57 -1.55
CA LYS A 214 12.84 -17.46 -1.62
C LYS A 214 12.35 -16.03 -1.38
N ILE A 215 12.89 -15.34 -0.36
CA ILE A 215 12.51 -13.95 -0.07
C ILE A 215 12.95 -13.00 -1.21
N ILE A 216 14.09 -13.26 -1.83
CA ILE A 216 14.58 -12.46 -2.97
C ILE A 216 13.67 -12.65 -4.18
N ALA A 217 13.23 -13.87 -4.47
CA ALA A 217 12.25 -14.13 -5.53
C ALA A 217 10.91 -13.43 -5.27
N ILE A 218 10.44 -13.41 -4.01
CA ILE A 218 9.25 -12.64 -3.62
C ILE A 218 9.47 -11.14 -3.86
N LYS A 219 10.61 -10.60 -3.42
CA LYS A 219 10.98 -9.19 -3.61
C LYS A 219 11.06 -8.81 -5.09
N ALA A 220 11.59 -9.69 -5.94
CA ALA A 220 11.66 -9.46 -7.38
C ALA A 220 10.29 -9.26 -8.03
N SER A 221 9.23 -9.82 -7.42
CA SER A 221 7.85 -9.68 -7.87
C SER A 221 7.13 -8.42 -7.35
N MET A 222 7.75 -7.65 -6.44
CA MET A 222 7.18 -6.40 -5.94
C MET A 222 7.41 -5.25 -6.93
N ASN A 223 6.62 -4.18 -6.81
CA ASN A 223 6.63 -3.04 -7.74
C ASN A 223 8.01 -2.43 -8.03
N ASN A 224 8.93 -2.42 -7.05
CA ASN A 224 10.28 -1.85 -7.20
C ASN A 224 11.34 -2.87 -7.64
N GLY A 225 11.00 -4.16 -7.74
CA GLY A 225 11.91 -5.24 -8.12
C GLY A 225 13.18 -5.34 -7.27
N LEU A 226 14.23 -5.89 -7.88
CA LEU A 226 15.57 -6.02 -7.30
C LEU A 226 16.47 -4.85 -7.68
N SER A 227 17.31 -4.40 -6.75
CA SER A 227 18.42 -3.50 -7.04
C SER A 227 19.48 -4.21 -7.88
N GLU A 228 20.32 -3.44 -8.59
CA GLU A 228 21.43 -4.00 -9.39
C GLU A 228 22.39 -4.83 -8.53
N GLU A 229 22.63 -4.42 -7.28
CA GLU A 229 23.42 -5.20 -6.33
C GLU A 229 22.80 -6.57 -6.06
N LEU A 230 21.48 -6.63 -5.83
CA LEU A 230 20.80 -7.91 -5.59
C LEU A 230 20.80 -8.79 -6.85
N LYS A 231 20.63 -8.20 -8.04
CA LYS A 231 20.73 -8.95 -9.31
C LYS A 231 22.11 -9.57 -9.51
N ALA A 232 23.17 -8.82 -9.18
CA ALA A 232 24.54 -9.31 -9.29
C ALA A 232 24.84 -10.47 -8.34
N ASN A 233 24.30 -10.41 -7.11
CA ASN A 233 24.53 -11.44 -6.09
C ASN A 233 23.57 -12.63 -6.20
N PHE A 234 22.41 -12.45 -6.83
CA PHE A 234 21.38 -13.47 -7.00
C PHE A 234 20.86 -13.52 -8.45
N PRO A 235 21.72 -13.85 -9.43
CA PRO A 235 21.39 -13.78 -10.86
C PRO A 235 20.38 -14.84 -11.34
N LYS A 236 20.02 -15.80 -10.48
CA LYS A 236 19.12 -16.92 -10.80
C LYS A 236 17.64 -16.64 -10.45
N ASN A 237 17.32 -15.47 -9.90
CA ASN A 237 16.00 -15.12 -9.36
C ASN A 237 15.31 -14.00 -10.13
#